data_AF-A0A835ER43-F1
#
_entry.id   AF-A0A835ER43-F1
#
_cell.length_a   1.000
_cell.length_b   1.000
_cell.length_c   1.000
_cell.angle_alpha   90.00
_cell.angle_beta   90.00
_cell.angle_gamma   90.00
#
_symmetry.space_group_name_H-M   'P 1'
#
loop_
_entity.id
_entity.type
_entity.pdbx_description
1 polymer ?
#
loop_
_entity_poly.entity_id
_entity_poly.type
_entity_poly.pdbx_seq_one_letter_code
_entity_poly.pdbx_strand_id
1 'polypeptide(L)'
;MFQLAGVLHAHGFAITVFHTHFNAPDPARRHPKYRFVPVPDGMSGVPAPVAIEDVVAHIISIGAACQAAFQDRLAAVLDEYSRDAGVAFLVADAHLLEVFQVASKLAVPTLALRTGSAISFACFAAYPMLCEKGYLPVQQDSQLDMTVEELPPYRVRDLMHVGKDGHESMSKMMGLVLNTFDALERRELDGLRRDLAVPVFDVGPLHKLSPAADRSCLEWLDAWPPASVLYVSFGSLACMTRQDMVETAWGIAGSGVPFIWVVRPGLVRGCAHDADQLPEGFEAATRQRGMVVTWAPQEEVLRHRGVGGFWTHNGWNSTMESVCEGVPMLSRPIFGDQMGNARYVEHVWRIGFEVDGELERGKVEAAIRRLMTDRDGAEMRARAGELKQAALECTGKGGTSCLAVDKMVSHMMSLCK
;
A
#
# COMPACT_ATOMS: atom_id res chain seq x y z
N MET A 1 5.33 2.28 -7.80
CA MET A 1 5.86 2.56 -9.16
C MET A 1 7.24 3.22 -9.14
N PHE A 2 7.42 4.44 -8.62
CA PHE A 2 8.71 5.14 -8.67
C PHE A 2 9.89 4.40 -7.99
N GLN A 3 9.66 3.70 -6.88
CA GLN A 3 10.71 2.87 -6.25
C GLN A 3 11.18 1.74 -7.19
N LEU A 4 10.25 1.05 -7.88
CA LEU A 4 10.58 0.05 -8.90
C LEU A 4 11.31 0.67 -10.09
N ALA A 5 10.89 1.86 -10.55
CA ALA A 5 11.60 2.58 -11.59
C ALA A 5 13.04 2.93 -11.18
N GLY A 6 13.27 3.28 -9.90
CA GLY A 6 14.60 3.47 -9.33
C GLY A 6 15.45 2.20 -9.37
N VAL A 7 14.86 1.06 -9.01
CA VAL A 7 15.52 -0.26 -9.11
C VAL A 7 15.90 -0.57 -10.57
N LEU A 8 14.98 -0.40 -11.52
CA LEU A 8 15.24 -0.64 -12.95
C LEU A 8 16.31 0.32 -13.50
N HIS A 9 16.23 1.60 -13.16
CA HIS A 9 17.24 2.59 -13.56
C HIS A 9 18.63 2.23 -13.03
N ALA A 10 18.74 1.73 -11.80
CA ALA A 10 20.01 1.24 -11.26
C ALA A 10 20.58 0.03 -12.02
N HIS A 11 19.75 -0.70 -12.76
CA HIS A 11 20.13 -1.82 -13.63
C HIS A 11 20.32 -1.40 -15.10
N GLY A 12 20.43 -0.10 -15.38
CA GLY A 12 20.80 0.43 -16.70
C GLY A 12 19.63 0.70 -17.64
N PHE A 13 18.37 0.54 -17.19
CA PHE A 13 17.22 0.90 -18.01
C PHE A 13 17.03 2.42 -18.07
N ALA A 14 16.83 2.95 -19.27
CA ALA A 14 16.26 4.28 -19.43
C ALA A 14 14.78 4.26 -19.00
N ILE A 15 14.35 5.28 -18.25
CA ILE A 15 13.00 5.33 -17.70
C ILE A 15 12.18 6.42 -18.37
N THR A 16 11.06 6.02 -18.96
CA THR A 16 9.98 6.91 -19.40
C THR A 16 8.74 6.67 -18.55
N VAL A 17 8.26 7.73 -17.91
CA VAL A 17 7.08 7.73 -17.06
C VAL A 17 5.92 8.35 -17.81
N PHE A 18 4.95 7.52 -18.20
CA PHE A 18 3.64 8.00 -18.62
C PHE A 18 2.83 8.38 -17.38
N HIS A 19 2.24 9.57 -17.38
CA HIS A 19 1.42 10.02 -16.26
C HIS A 19 0.19 10.78 -16.74
N THR A 20 -0.89 10.65 -16.00
CA THR A 20 -2.11 11.44 -16.18
C THR A 20 -1.90 12.88 -15.73
N HIS A 21 -2.84 13.78 -16.07
CA HIS A 21 -2.86 15.13 -15.50
C HIS A 21 -3.41 15.10 -14.07
N PHE A 22 -4.35 14.19 -13.81
CA PHE A 22 -4.77 13.84 -12.46
C PHE A 22 -3.56 13.33 -11.67
N ASN A 23 -3.30 13.96 -10.51
CA ASN A 23 -2.20 13.63 -9.61
C ASN A 23 -0.82 13.54 -10.31
N ALA A 24 -0.55 14.47 -11.23
CA ALA A 24 0.70 14.49 -11.98
C ALA A 24 1.93 14.60 -11.04
N PRO A 25 2.99 13.82 -11.29
CA PRO A 25 4.23 13.92 -10.52
C PRO A 25 4.95 15.24 -10.80
N ASP A 26 5.76 15.72 -9.85
CA ASP A 26 6.71 16.83 -10.08
C ASP A 26 8.05 16.26 -10.59
N PRO A 27 8.37 16.40 -11.89
CA PRO A 27 9.58 15.84 -12.48
C PRO A 27 10.86 16.45 -11.91
N ALA A 28 10.83 17.76 -11.62
CA ALA A 28 12.01 18.54 -11.26
C ALA A 28 12.49 18.22 -9.84
N ARG A 29 11.59 17.84 -8.93
CA ARG A 29 11.93 17.57 -7.53
C ARG A 29 12.35 16.13 -7.24
N ARG A 30 11.85 15.14 -7.98
CA ARG A 30 12.01 13.73 -7.56
C ARG A 30 12.88 12.87 -8.48
N HIS A 31 12.84 13.06 -9.80
CA HIS A 31 13.53 12.16 -10.73
C HIS A 31 14.02 12.86 -12.02
N PRO A 32 15.01 13.77 -11.95
CA PRO A 32 15.46 14.56 -13.11
C PRO A 32 16.10 13.73 -14.22
N LYS A 33 16.44 12.47 -13.95
CA LYS A 33 17.02 11.52 -14.93
C LYS A 33 15.96 10.78 -15.75
N TYR A 34 14.68 10.90 -15.39
CA TYR A 34 13.61 10.19 -16.08
C TYR A 34 12.96 11.12 -17.12
N ARG A 35 12.47 10.54 -18.21
CA ARG A 35 11.60 11.22 -19.16
C ARG A 35 10.16 11.14 -18.65
N PHE A 36 9.43 12.23 -18.74
CA PHE A 36 8.00 12.28 -18.39
C PHE A 36 7.16 12.57 -19.63
N VAL A 37 6.10 11.79 -19.83
CA VAL A 37 5.19 11.91 -20.96
C VAL A 37 3.77 12.07 -20.42
N PRO A 38 3.18 13.27 -20.49
CA PRO A 38 1.81 13.47 -20.05
C PRO A 38 0.82 12.79 -21.00
N VAL A 39 -0.17 12.14 -20.41
CA VAL A 39 -1.25 11.45 -21.09
C VAL A 39 -2.57 12.14 -20.71
N PRO A 40 -3.27 12.76 -21.68
CA PRO A 40 -4.62 13.25 -21.47
C PRO A 40 -5.53 12.14 -20.91
N ASP A 41 -6.20 12.45 -19.80
CA ASP A 41 -7.01 11.50 -19.03
C ASP A 41 -8.50 11.80 -19.07
N GLY A 42 -8.92 12.90 -19.71
CA GLY A 42 -10.32 13.32 -19.75
C GLY A 42 -10.89 13.77 -18.40
N MET A 43 -10.05 13.93 -17.36
CA MET A 43 -10.49 14.19 -15.98
C MET A 43 -10.60 15.67 -15.63
N SER A 44 -10.45 16.56 -16.61
CA SER A 44 -10.50 18.01 -16.37
C SER A 44 -11.85 18.42 -15.79
N GLY A 45 -11.85 18.90 -14.54
CA GLY A 45 -13.06 19.33 -13.83
C GLY A 45 -13.83 18.22 -13.12
N VAL A 46 -13.37 16.96 -13.18
CA VAL A 46 -13.93 15.87 -12.39
C VAL A 46 -13.33 15.94 -10.98
N PRO A 47 -14.14 16.11 -9.92
CA PRO A 47 -13.62 16.13 -8.55
C PRO A 47 -13.02 14.76 -8.19
N ALA A 48 -12.00 14.79 -7.33
CA ALA A 48 -11.45 13.57 -6.76
C ALA A 48 -12.55 12.79 -6.00
N PRO A 49 -12.53 11.45 -6.01
CA PRO A 49 -13.50 10.65 -5.28
C PRO A 49 -13.48 11.01 -3.79
N VAL A 50 -14.66 11.29 -3.23
CA VAL A 50 -14.83 11.65 -1.81
C VAL A 50 -15.15 10.40 -0.98
N ALA A 51 -15.89 9.46 -1.57
CA ALA A 51 -16.11 8.14 -0.99
C ALA A 51 -15.01 7.18 -1.46
N ILE A 52 -14.77 6.18 -0.63
CA ILE A 52 -13.66 5.27 -0.78
C ILE A 52 -13.97 4.20 -1.83
N GLU A 53 -15.24 3.79 -1.88
CA GLU A 53 -15.81 2.88 -2.87
C GLU A 53 -15.67 3.44 -4.30
N ASP A 54 -15.62 4.76 -4.43
CA ASP A 54 -15.45 5.45 -5.70
C ASP A 54 -13.98 5.46 -6.18
N VAL A 55 -12.99 5.18 -5.32
CA VAL A 55 -11.57 5.28 -5.68
C VAL A 55 -11.20 4.27 -6.76
N VAL A 56 -11.60 3.00 -6.60
CA VAL A 56 -11.28 1.95 -7.58
C VAL A 56 -12.02 2.20 -8.89
N ALA A 57 -13.30 2.58 -8.82
CA ALA A 57 -14.09 2.96 -10.00
C ALA A 57 -13.47 4.17 -10.73
N HIS A 58 -12.94 5.14 -9.99
CA HIS A 58 -12.26 6.30 -10.56
C HIS A 58 -10.97 5.90 -11.28
N ILE A 59 -10.16 4.99 -10.73
CA ILE A 59 -8.95 4.47 -11.39
C ILE A 59 -9.31 3.76 -12.71
N ILE A 60 -10.35 2.92 -12.71
CA ILE A 60 -10.84 2.23 -13.91
C ILE A 60 -11.33 3.25 -14.96
N SER A 61 -12.09 4.26 -14.53
CA SER A 61 -12.59 5.33 -15.41
C SER A 61 -11.45 6.11 -16.07
N ILE A 62 -10.39 6.44 -15.30
CA ILE A 62 -9.18 7.07 -15.82
C ILE A 62 -8.52 6.18 -16.88
N GLY A 63 -8.39 4.88 -16.61
CA GLY A 63 -7.83 3.90 -17.55
C GLY A 63 -8.57 3.91 -18.89
N ALA A 64 -9.90 3.82 -18.84
CA ALA A 64 -10.76 3.89 -20.02
C ALA A 64 -10.66 5.23 -20.76
N ALA A 65 -10.72 6.36 -20.03
CA ALA A 65 -10.71 7.69 -20.62
C ALA A 65 -9.37 8.04 -21.27
N CYS A 66 -8.25 7.55 -20.72
CA CYS A 66 -6.91 7.83 -21.25
C CYS A 66 -6.47 6.86 -22.36
N GLN A 67 -7.21 5.77 -22.62
CA GLN A 67 -6.76 4.66 -23.48
C GLN A 67 -6.27 5.11 -24.87
N ALA A 68 -7.07 5.90 -25.60
CA ALA A 68 -6.71 6.35 -26.95
C ALA A 68 -5.48 7.27 -26.93
N ALA A 69 -5.45 8.24 -26.01
CA ALA A 69 -4.33 9.15 -25.88
C ALA A 69 -3.05 8.41 -25.45
N PHE A 70 -3.17 7.40 -24.58
CA PHE A 70 -2.06 6.55 -24.18
C PHE A 70 -1.51 5.76 -25.37
N GLN A 71 -2.37 5.21 -26.23
CA GLN A 71 -1.95 4.51 -27.45
C GLN A 71 -1.11 5.42 -28.36
N ASP A 72 -1.58 6.62 -28.64
CA ASP A 72 -0.86 7.58 -29.50
C ASP A 72 0.49 7.97 -28.89
N ARG A 73 0.52 8.22 -27.57
CA ARG A 73 1.75 8.59 -26.86
C ARG A 73 2.76 7.45 -26.80
N LEU A 74 2.30 6.22 -26.54
CA LEU A 74 3.16 5.05 -26.52
C LEU A 74 3.75 4.79 -27.92
N ALA A 75 2.93 4.84 -28.97
CA ALA A 75 3.40 4.67 -30.35
C ALA A 75 4.46 5.71 -30.74
N ALA A 76 4.26 6.99 -30.36
CA ALA A 76 5.23 8.05 -30.64
C ALA A 76 6.58 7.83 -29.91
N VAL A 77 6.54 7.38 -28.65
CA VAL A 77 7.75 7.06 -27.87
C VAL A 77 8.48 5.84 -28.47
N LEU A 78 7.74 4.82 -28.91
CA LEU A 78 8.33 3.65 -29.57
C LEU A 78 8.99 4.02 -30.91
N ASP A 79 8.37 4.88 -31.73
CA ASP A 79 8.98 5.35 -32.99
C ASP A 79 10.30 6.08 -32.73
N GLU A 80 10.35 6.90 -31.69
CA GLU A 80 11.58 7.62 -31.30
C GLU A 80 12.68 6.65 -30.86
N TYR A 81 12.36 5.63 -30.04
CA TYR A 81 13.35 4.64 -29.60
C TYR A 81 13.74 3.61 -30.65
N SER A 82 12.87 3.33 -31.62
CA SER A 82 13.15 2.41 -32.72
C SER A 82 14.33 2.88 -33.59
N ARG A 83 14.63 4.19 -33.57
CA ARG A 83 15.77 4.79 -34.27
C ARG A 83 17.12 4.53 -33.58
N ASP A 84 17.12 4.19 -32.29
CA ASP A 84 18.31 4.03 -31.44
C ASP A 84 18.49 2.58 -30.88
N ALA A 85 17.71 1.60 -31.37
CA ALA A 85 17.84 0.16 -31.10
C ALA A 85 17.68 -0.29 -29.62
N GLY A 86 16.65 0.23 -28.93
CA GLY A 86 16.32 -0.16 -27.56
C GLY A 86 15.14 -1.13 -27.42
N VAL A 87 15.37 -2.18 -26.65
CA VAL A 87 14.37 -3.01 -25.94
C VAL A 87 13.37 -2.11 -25.19
N ALA A 88 12.07 -2.20 -25.49
CA ALA A 88 11.03 -1.47 -24.77
C ALA A 88 10.13 -2.41 -23.97
N PHE A 89 9.99 -2.14 -22.67
CA PHE A 89 9.09 -2.84 -21.76
C PHE A 89 8.12 -1.85 -21.15
N LEU A 90 6.85 -2.26 -21.02
CA LEU A 90 5.86 -1.47 -20.28
C LEU A 90 5.60 -2.11 -18.92
N VAL A 91 5.85 -1.34 -17.86
CA VAL A 91 5.44 -1.69 -16.50
C VAL A 91 4.27 -0.80 -16.10
N ALA A 92 3.12 -1.38 -15.76
CA ALA A 92 1.91 -0.65 -15.39
C ALA A 92 1.28 -1.22 -14.11
N ASP A 93 0.47 -0.42 -13.42
CA ASP A 93 -0.31 -0.93 -12.29
C ASP A 93 -1.32 -1.96 -12.79
N ALA A 94 -1.47 -3.06 -12.05
CA ALA A 94 -2.36 -4.18 -12.41
C ALA A 94 -3.84 -3.78 -12.58
N HIS A 95 -4.29 -2.63 -12.06
CA HIS A 95 -5.66 -2.14 -12.28
C HIS A 95 -5.86 -1.38 -13.61
N LEU A 96 -4.80 -0.97 -14.31
CA LEU A 96 -4.90 -0.22 -15.57
C LEU A 96 -5.04 -1.18 -16.76
N LEU A 97 -6.16 -1.89 -16.84
CA LEU A 97 -6.37 -2.97 -17.79
C LEU A 97 -6.23 -2.51 -19.25
N GLU A 98 -6.71 -1.32 -19.57
CA GLU A 98 -6.68 -0.72 -20.90
C GLU A 98 -5.25 -0.47 -21.39
N VAL A 99 -4.33 -0.17 -20.47
CA VAL A 99 -2.90 0.04 -20.75
C VAL A 99 -2.26 -1.25 -21.27
N PHE A 100 -2.58 -2.40 -20.68
CA PHE A 100 -2.10 -3.71 -21.16
C PHE A 100 -2.70 -4.08 -22.52
N GLN A 101 -3.95 -3.72 -22.79
CA GLN A 101 -4.58 -3.94 -24.10
C GLN A 101 -3.89 -3.13 -25.20
N VAL A 102 -3.57 -1.87 -24.92
CA VAL A 102 -2.82 -1.00 -25.84
C VAL A 102 -1.42 -1.56 -26.11
N ALA A 103 -0.70 -1.96 -25.06
CA ALA A 103 0.63 -2.55 -25.20
C ALA A 103 0.62 -3.81 -26.06
N SER A 104 -0.36 -4.70 -25.86
CA SER A 104 -0.54 -5.89 -26.68
C SER A 104 -0.77 -5.56 -28.16
N LYS A 105 -1.60 -4.56 -28.48
CA LYS A 105 -1.82 -4.10 -29.87
C LYS A 105 -0.55 -3.57 -30.54
N LEU A 106 0.33 -2.95 -29.76
CA LEU A 106 1.60 -2.40 -30.21
C LEU A 106 2.77 -3.40 -30.09
N ALA A 107 2.48 -4.66 -29.75
CA ALA A 107 3.47 -5.71 -29.54
C ALA A 107 4.57 -5.36 -28.51
N VAL A 108 4.23 -4.57 -27.49
CA VAL A 108 5.13 -4.21 -26.39
C VAL A 108 4.97 -5.22 -25.25
N PRO A 109 6.05 -5.87 -24.79
CA PRO A 109 5.98 -6.79 -23.67
C PRO A 109 5.69 -6.05 -22.35
N THR A 110 4.96 -6.72 -21.44
CA THR A 110 4.41 -6.07 -20.25
C THR A 110 4.72 -6.80 -18.94
N LEU A 111 4.96 -6.03 -17.88
CA LEU A 111 4.91 -6.50 -16.50
C LEU A 111 3.83 -5.74 -15.74
N ALA A 112 2.99 -6.47 -15.01
CA ALA A 112 1.99 -5.89 -14.13
C ALA A 112 2.60 -5.71 -12.73
N LEU A 113 2.67 -4.47 -12.25
CA LEU A 113 2.99 -4.17 -10.86
C LEU A 113 1.69 -4.19 -10.05
N ARG A 114 1.60 -5.11 -9.09
CA ARG A 114 0.55 -5.08 -8.08
C ARG A 114 1.05 -4.26 -6.88
N THR A 115 0.30 -3.20 -6.56
CA THR A 115 0.63 -2.25 -5.48
C THR A 115 0.08 -2.66 -4.11
N GLY A 116 -0.72 -3.73 -4.05
CA GLY A 116 -1.11 -4.44 -2.82
C GLY A 116 -0.24 -5.67 -2.53
N SER A 117 -0.59 -6.39 -1.48
CA SER A 117 0.06 -7.62 -1.01
C SER A 117 -0.15 -8.83 -1.92
N ALA A 118 0.69 -9.86 -1.79
CA ALA A 118 0.42 -11.15 -2.43
C ALA A 118 -0.88 -11.77 -1.88
N ILE A 119 -1.17 -11.56 -0.59
CA ILE A 119 -2.45 -11.87 0.06
C ILE A 119 -3.63 -11.26 -0.69
N SER A 120 -3.59 -9.95 -0.93
CA SER A 120 -4.65 -9.26 -1.67
C SER A 120 -4.78 -9.79 -3.09
N PHE A 121 -3.66 -10.06 -3.76
CA PHE A 121 -3.69 -10.58 -5.12
C PHE A 121 -4.24 -12.01 -5.20
N ALA A 122 -3.93 -12.87 -4.22
CA ALA A 122 -4.52 -14.21 -4.12
C ALA A 122 -6.04 -14.14 -3.92
N CYS A 123 -6.51 -13.24 -3.04
CA CYS A 123 -7.95 -12.98 -2.88
C CYS A 123 -8.60 -12.48 -4.18
N PHE A 124 -7.91 -11.60 -4.92
CA PHE A 124 -8.36 -11.11 -6.22
C PHE A 124 -8.44 -12.23 -7.27
N ALA A 125 -7.40 -13.07 -7.36
CA ALA A 125 -7.35 -14.17 -8.32
C ALA A 125 -8.43 -15.24 -8.03
N ALA A 126 -8.76 -15.45 -6.76
CA ALA A 126 -9.78 -16.37 -6.30
C ALA A 126 -11.23 -15.88 -6.49
N TYR A 127 -11.45 -14.66 -7.00
CA TYR A 127 -12.79 -14.06 -7.10
C TYR A 127 -13.87 -14.93 -7.79
N PRO A 128 -13.60 -15.63 -8.91
CA PRO A 128 -14.59 -16.50 -9.55
C PRO A 128 -14.96 -17.68 -8.64
N MET A 129 -13.97 -18.30 -8.00
CA MET A 129 -14.20 -19.37 -7.04
C MET A 129 -15.05 -18.88 -5.85
N LEU A 130 -14.78 -17.67 -5.36
CA LEU A 130 -15.57 -17.05 -4.30
C LEU A 130 -17.04 -16.82 -4.72
N CYS A 131 -17.27 -16.47 -5.99
CA CYS A 131 -18.62 -16.37 -6.56
C CYS A 131 -19.29 -17.74 -6.69
N GLU A 132 -18.58 -18.72 -7.24
CA GLU A 132 -19.08 -20.09 -7.44
C GLU A 132 -19.48 -20.76 -6.12
N LYS A 133 -18.72 -20.53 -5.06
CA LYS A 133 -19.00 -21.06 -3.72
C LYS A 133 -20.02 -20.23 -2.93
N GLY A 134 -20.51 -19.13 -3.49
CA GLY A 134 -21.55 -18.30 -2.88
C GLY A 134 -21.07 -17.42 -1.72
N TYR A 135 -19.76 -17.18 -1.60
CA TYR A 135 -19.22 -16.16 -0.69
C TYR A 135 -19.50 -14.75 -1.21
N LEU A 136 -19.50 -14.56 -2.54
CA LEU A 136 -19.75 -13.28 -3.20
C LEU A 136 -20.81 -13.39 -4.31
N PRO A 137 -21.58 -12.32 -4.58
CA PRO A 137 -21.74 -11.15 -3.71
C PRO A 137 -22.45 -11.54 -2.41
N VAL A 138 -22.12 -10.87 -1.31
CA VAL A 138 -22.74 -11.13 0.01
C VAL A 138 -24.25 -10.92 -0.09
N GLN A 139 -25.03 -11.90 0.35
CA GLN A 139 -26.50 -11.87 0.27
C GLN A 139 -27.14 -11.41 1.57
N GLN A 140 -26.52 -11.72 2.71
CA GLN A 140 -27.05 -11.43 4.05
C GLN A 140 -25.93 -11.08 5.02
N ASP A 141 -26.20 -10.14 5.93
CA ASP A 141 -25.25 -9.70 6.97
C ASP A 141 -24.78 -10.86 7.87
N SER A 142 -25.62 -11.88 8.07
CA SER A 142 -25.28 -13.10 8.82
C SER A 142 -24.10 -13.86 8.22
N GLN A 143 -23.79 -13.67 6.93
CA GLN A 143 -22.66 -14.31 6.26
C GLN A 143 -21.33 -13.61 6.56
N LEU A 144 -21.35 -12.35 7.00
CA LEU A 144 -20.15 -11.50 7.09
C LEU A 144 -19.07 -12.06 8.01
N ASP A 145 -19.45 -12.81 9.04
CA ASP A 145 -18.52 -13.45 9.99
C ASP A 145 -18.13 -14.89 9.62
N MET A 146 -18.70 -15.44 8.55
CA MET A 146 -18.34 -16.78 8.08
C MET A 146 -16.88 -16.80 7.61
N THR A 147 -16.15 -17.83 8.00
CA THR A 147 -14.78 -18.07 7.53
C THR A 147 -14.77 -18.51 6.07
N VAL A 148 -13.77 -18.04 5.32
CA VAL A 148 -13.51 -18.46 3.94
C VAL A 148 -12.46 -19.56 3.97
N GLU A 149 -12.88 -20.81 3.79
CA GLU A 149 -12.04 -21.99 4.03
C GLU A 149 -10.85 -22.08 3.05
N GLU A 150 -11.01 -21.54 1.85
CA GLU A 150 -10.00 -21.54 0.79
C GLU A 150 -8.95 -20.45 0.99
N LEU A 151 -9.29 -19.39 1.73
CA LEU A 151 -8.44 -18.23 1.97
C LEU A 151 -8.29 -17.91 3.46
N PRO A 152 -7.89 -18.86 4.33
CA PRO A 152 -7.70 -18.54 5.74
C PRO A 152 -6.56 -17.52 5.89
N PRO A 153 -6.68 -16.52 6.78
CA PRO A 153 -7.70 -16.39 7.84
C PRO A 153 -8.90 -15.48 7.50
N TYR A 154 -9.26 -15.32 6.23
CA TYR A 154 -10.36 -14.42 5.84
C TYR A 154 -11.72 -14.85 6.38
N ARG A 155 -12.54 -13.84 6.69
CA ARG A 155 -13.99 -13.93 6.74
C ARG A 155 -14.58 -13.30 5.48
N VAL A 156 -15.87 -13.54 5.23
CA VAL A 156 -16.59 -12.95 4.09
C VAL A 156 -16.50 -11.42 4.08
N ARG A 157 -16.59 -10.75 5.25
CA ARG A 157 -16.43 -9.28 5.33
C ARG A 157 -15.04 -8.77 4.96
N ASP A 158 -14.02 -9.64 5.04
CA ASP A 158 -12.64 -9.26 4.76
C ASP A 158 -12.35 -9.34 3.24
N LEU A 159 -13.26 -9.92 2.43
CA LEU A 159 -13.08 -10.12 0.99
C LEU A 159 -13.19 -8.81 0.19
N MET A 160 -12.32 -8.68 -0.81
CA MET A 160 -12.39 -7.56 -1.75
C MET A 160 -13.57 -7.74 -2.71
N HIS A 161 -14.37 -6.69 -2.84
CA HIS A 161 -15.48 -6.65 -3.79
C HIS A 161 -14.97 -6.05 -5.09
N VAL A 162 -14.70 -6.92 -6.07
CA VAL A 162 -14.25 -6.53 -7.41
C VAL A 162 -15.48 -6.58 -8.32
N GLY A 163 -15.73 -5.53 -9.12
CA GLY A 163 -16.77 -5.58 -10.14
C GLY A 163 -16.56 -6.78 -11.08
N LYS A 164 -17.63 -7.25 -11.73
CA LYS A 164 -17.60 -8.44 -12.63
C LYS A 164 -16.48 -8.38 -13.68
N ASP A 165 -16.13 -7.18 -14.13
CA ASP A 165 -15.16 -6.95 -15.21
C ASP A 165 -13.68 -7.01 -14.75
N GLY A 166 -13.41 -7.02 -13.44
CA GLY A 166 -12.03 -6.97 -12.93
C GLY A 166 -11.21 -8.24 -13.16
N HIS A 167 -11.86 -9.40 -13.32
CA HIS A 167 -11.17 -10.69 -13.37
C HIS A 167 -10.70 -11.11 -14.77
N GLU A 168 -11.45 -10.79 -15.83
CA GLU A 168 -11.21 -11.31 -17.19
C GLU A 168 -9.86 -10.90 -17.80
N SER A 169 -9.21 -9.86 -17.27
CA SER A 169 -8.04 -9.24 -17.90
C SER A 169 -6.67 -9.72 -17.38
N MET A 170 -6.62 -10.62 -16.38
CA MET A 170 -5.35 -11.19 -15.90
C MET A 170 -4.62 -12.04 -16.96
N SER A 171 -5.33 -12.52 -17.98
CA SER A 171 -4.77 -13.34 -19.07
C SER A 171 -3.82 -12.59 -20.01
N LYS A 172 -3.72 -11.25 -19.91
CA LYS A 172 -3.01 -10.39 -20.87
C LYS A 172 -1.64 -9.89 -20.40
N MET A 173 -1.26 -10.11 -19.15
CA MET A 173 0.05 -9.72 -18.62
C MET A 173 1.11 -10.80 -18.92
N MET A 174 2.39 -10.41 -19.11
CA MET A 174 3.47 -11.39 -19.31
C MET A 174 4.22 -11.76 -18.02
N GLY A 175 3.99 -11.02 -16.93
CA GLY A 175 4.56 -11.29 -15.63
C GLY A 175 3.95 -10.39 -14.56
N LEU A 176 3.99 -10.86 -13.32
CA LEU A 176 3.46 -10.18 -12.14
C LEU A 176 4.62 -9.75 -11.24
N VAL A 177 4.65 -8.49 -10.85
CA VAL A 177 5.62 -7.91 -9.91
C VAL A 177 4.88 -7.53 -8.63
N LEU A 178 5.37 -8.01 -7.50
CA LEU A 178 4.81 -7.77 -6.17
C LEU A 178 5.83 -7.08 -5.29
N ASN A 179 5.40 -6.03 -4.58
CA ASN A 179 6.21 -5.38 -3.55
C ASN A 179 6.11 -6.15 -2.23
N THR A 180 6.70 -7.34 -2.19
CA THR A 180 6.77 -8.21 -1.01
C THR A 180 8.04 -9.05 -1.04
N PHE A 181 8.29 -9.83 0.01
CA PHE A 181 9.40 -10.78 0.06
C PHE A 181 8.95 -12.16 0.55
N ASP A 182 9.62 -13.18 0.04
CA ASP A 182 9.35 -14.60 0.28
C ASP A 182 9.14 -14.97 1.76
N ALA A 183 9.92 -14.43 2.70
CA ALA A 183 9.77 -14.77 4.12
C ALA A 183 8.47 -14.23 4.77
N LEU A 184 7.81 -13.23 4.17
CA LEU A 184 6.58 -12.62 4.71
C LEU A 184 5.31 -13.31 4.19
N GLU A 185 5.29 -13.65 2.90
CA GLU A 185 4.09 -14.14 2.18
C GLU A 185 4.38 -15.43 1.38
N ARG A 186 5.27 -16.32 1.88
CA ARG A 186 5.71 -17.54 1.16
C ARG A 186 4.54 -18.35 0.61
N ARG A 187 3.53 -18.60 1.44
CA ARG A 187 2.40 -19.47 1.09
C ARG A 187 1.63 -18.91 -0.10
N GLU A 188 1.35 -17.62 -0.07
CA GLU A 188 0.59 -16.91 -1.09
C GLU A 188 1.41 -16.82 -2.38
N LEU A 189 2.71 -16.51 -2.27
CA LEU A 189 3.63 -16.51 -3.41
C LEU A 189 3.73 -17.88 -4.08
N ASP A 190 3.83 -18.96 -3.30
CA ASP A 190 3.89 -20.32 -3.83
C ASP A 190 2.55 -20.77 -4.46
N GLY A 191 1.41 -20.25 -3.98
CA GLY A 191 0.12 -20.40 -4.64
C GLY A 191 0.11 -19.68 -5.98
N LEU A 192 0.44 -18.40 -6.00
CA LEU A 192 0.44 -17.58 -7.22
C LEU A 192 1.40 -18.11 -8.29
N ARG A 193 2.61 -18.55 -7.91
CA ARG A 193 3.58 -19.15 -8.85
C ARG A 193 3.09 -20.47 -9.46
N ARG A 194 2.20 -21.20 -8.77
CA ARG A 194 1.62 -22.46 -9.24
C ARG A 194 0.42 -22.24 -10.15
N ASP A 195 -0.43 -21.28 -9.78
CA ASP A 195 -1.75 -21.11 -10.38
C ASP A 195 -1.73 -20.14 -11.57
N LEU A 196 -0.76 -19.21 -11.61
CA LEU A 196 -0.58 -18.29 -12.73
C LEU A 196 0.32 -18.90 -13.81
N ALA A 197 -0.09 -18.74 -15.06
CA ALA A 197 0.70 -19.12 -16.23
C ALA A 197 1.84 -18.13 -16.57
N VAL A 198 2.11 -17.17 -15.69
CA VAL A 198 3.09 -16.09 -15.88
C VAL A 198 4.10 -16.07 -14.72
N PRO A 199 5.34 -15.63 -14.94
CA PRO A 199 6.30 -15.43 -13.87
C PRO A 199 5.80 -14.46 -12.80
N VAL A 200 6.09 -14.78 -11.54
CA VAL A 200 5.79 -13.93 -10.38
C VAL A 200 7.10 -13.51 -9.70
N PHE A 201 7.29 -12.20 -9.54
CA PHE A 201 8.50 -11.59 -9.00
C PHE A 201 8.18 -10.82 -7.71
N ASP A 202 8.62 -11.35 -6.57
CA ASP A 202 8.59 -10.73 -5.24
C ASP A 202 9.83 -9.85 -5.05
N VAL A 203 9.76 -8.61 -5.53
CA VAL A 203 10.89 -7.66 -5.60
C VAL A 203 10.94 -6.69 -4.42
N GLY A 204 10.11 -6.91 -3.41
CA GLY A 204 10.02 -6.04 -2.23
C GLY A 204 11.00 -6.41 -1.13
N PRO A 205 11.13 -5.59 -0.08
CA PRO A 205 10.52 -4.28 0.09
C PRO A 205 11.19 -3.20 -0.79
N LEU A 206 10.44 -2.64 -1.75
CA LEU A 206 10.97 -1.67 -2.73
C LEU A 206 11.47 -0.38 -2.07
N HIS A 207 10.88 0.03 -0.94
CA HIS A 207 11.32 1.22 -0.20
C HIS A 207 12.73 1.07 0.41
N LYS A 208 13.19 -0.16 0.67
CA LYS A 208 14.56 -0.42 1.13
C LYS A 208 15.58 -0.50 -0.01
N LEU A 209 15.12 -0.77 -1.23
CA LEU A 209 15.95 -0.93 -2.42
C LEU A 209 16.15 0.39 -3.18
N SER A 210 15.42 1.44 -2.81
CA SER A 210 15.52 2.79 -3.37
C SER A 210 16.17 3.74 -2.36
N PRO A 211 16.95 4.76 -2.79
CA PRO A 211 17.53 5.75 -1.88
C PRO A 211 16.45 6.51 -1.09
N ALA A 212 16.66 6.67 0.22
CA ALA A 212 15.78 7.45 1.11
C ALA A 212 15.85 8.94 0.80
N ALA A 213 14.74 9.67 0.97
CA ALA A 213 14.56 11.01 0.42
C ALA A 213 14.49 12.16 1.44
N ASP A 214 14.41 11.93 2.75
CA ASP A 214 14.39 13.03 3.73
C ASP A 214 14.80 12.55 5.12
N ARG A 215 15.39 13.39 5.96
CA ARG A 215 15.66 13.10 7.40
C ARG A 215 15.24 14.25 8.31
N SER A 216 14.60 15.28 7.76
CA SER A 216 14.11 16.42 8.54
C SER A 216 12.87 16.02 9.33
N CYS A 217 12.71 16.55 10.55
CA CYS A 217 11.58 16.38 11.51
C CYS A 217 11.64 15.28 12.61
N LEU A 218 12.80 14.66 12.88
CA LEU A 218 12.92 13.64 13.94
C LEU A 218 13.29 14.19 15.34
N GLU A 219 13.59 15.48 15.48
CA GLU A 219 14.10 16.07 16.74
C GLU A 219 13.14 15.88 17.92
N TRP A 220 11.82 15.94 17.68
CA TRP A 220 10.84 15.69 18.73
C TRP A 220 10.88 14.24 19.22
N LEU A 221 11.12 13.28 18.31
CA LEU A 221 11.22 11.86 18.67
C LEU A 221 12.50 11.55 19.46
N ASP A 222 13.57 12.31 19.26
CA ASP A 222 14.84 12.11 19.97
C ASP A 222 14.72 12.31 21.49
N ALA A 223 13.76 13.13 21.93
CA ALA A 223 13.50 13.42 23.33
C ALA A 223 12.81 12.26 24.08
N TRP A 224 12.31 11.24 23.37
CA TRP A 224 11.55 10.15 23.97
C TRP A 224 12.40 8.88 24.17
N PRO A 225 12.13 8.10 25.23
CA PRO A 225 12.72 6.78 25.41
C PRO A 225 12.46 5.84 24.22
N PRO A 226 13.29 4.81 24.03
CA PRO A 226 13.05 3.80 23.00
C PRO A 226 11.67 3.16 23.14
N ALA A 227 11.02 2.93 22.00
CA ALA A 227 9.72 2.26 21.89
C ALA A 227 8.59 2.83 22.77
N SER A 228 8.59 4.15 23.05
CA SER A 228 7.58 4.78 23.90
C SER A 228 6.56 5.64 23.15
N VAL A 229 6.77 5.92 21.86
CA VAL A 229 5.92 6.80 21.06
C VAL A 229 4.98 5.99 20.16
N LEU A 230 3.69 6.31 20.18
CA LEU A 230 2.72 5.80 19.21
C LEU A 230 2.74 6.69 17.95
N TYR A 231 2.96 6.10 16.79
CA TYR A 231 2.72 6.77 15.51
C TYR A 231 1.31 6.45 15.00
N VAL A 232 0.58 7.44 14.51
CA VAL A 232 -0.81 7.28 14.03
C VAL A 232 -0.93 7.86 12.61
N SER A 233 -1.34 7.03 11.65
CA SER A 233 -1.58 7.46 10.26
C SER A 233 -2.55 6.51 9.55
N PHE A 234 -3.61 7.08 8.96
CA PHE A 234 -4.62 6.33 8.20
C PHE A 234 -4.44 6.45 6.67
N GLY A 235 -3.22 6.76 6.24
CA GLY A 235 -2.87 6.85 4.83
C GLY A 235 -3.40 8.11 4.13
N SER A 236 -3.25 8.15 2.81
CA SER A 236 -3.53 9.32 1.99
C SER A 236 -5.00 9.46 1.58
N LEU A 237 -5.78 8.36 1.62
CA LEU A 237 -7.13 8.32 1.07
C LEU A 237 -8.22 8.11 2.13
N ALA A 238 -7.90 7.43 3.23
CA ALA A 238 -8.94 7.01 4.16
C ALA A 238 -9.52 8.19 4.95
N CYS A 239 -10.83 8.20 5.13
CA CYS A 239 -11.54 9.24 5.86
C CYS A 239 -12.37 8.64 7.00
N MET A 240 -12.65 9.44 8.02
CA MET A 240 -13.42 9.04 9.19
C MET A 240 -14.54 10.03 9.49
N THR A 241 -15.53 9.56 10.25
CA THR A 241 -16.62 10.44 10.70
C THR A 241 -16.13 11.41 11.77
N ARG A 242 -16.87 12.50 11.99
CA ARG A 242 -16.59 13.42 13.11
C ARG A 242 -16.67 12.70 14.46
N GLN A 243 -17.60 11.75 14.60
CA GLN A 243 -17.72 10.95 15.82
C GLN A 243 -16.48 10.08 16.04
N ASP A 244 -16.04 9.33 15.03
CA ASP A 244 -14.82 8.52 15.09
C ASP A 244 -13.59 9.35 15.45
N MET A 245 -13.47 10.55 14.87
CA MET A 245 -12.38 11.48 15.18
C MET A 245 -12.40 11.91 16.65
N VAL A 246 -13.57 12.24 17.21
CA VAL A 246 -13.71 12.62 18.62
C VAL A 246 -13.33 11.47 19.55
N GLU A 247 -13.83 10.26 19.28
CA GLU A 247 -13.53 9.09 20.11
C GLU A 247 -12.06 8.66 19.98
N THR A 248 -11.48 8.74 18.79
CA THR A 248 -10.06 8.51 18.54
C THR A 248 -9.20 9.50 19.32
N ALA A 249 -9.46 10.80 19.19
CA ALA A 249 -8.68 11.84 19.83
C ALA A 249 -8.72 11.70 21.37
N TRP A 250 -9.91 11.52 21.95
CA TRP A 250 -10.02 11.36 23.39
C TRP A 250 -9.49 10.02 23.90
N GLY A 251 -9.50 8.96 23.10
CA GLY A 251 -8.84 7.70 23.44
C GLY A 251 -7.31 7.81 23.44
N ILE A 252 -6.73 8.49 22.44
CA ILE A 252 -5.30 8.82 22.41
C ILE A 252 -4.91 9.67 23.62
N ALA A 253 -5.71 10.70 23.93
CA ALA A 253 -5.50 11.51 25.11
C ALA A 253 -5.60 10.67 26.40
N GLY A 254 -6.63 9.83 26.55
CA GLY A 254 -6.82 8.97 27.72
C GLY A 254 -5.69 7.96 27.93
N SER A 255 -5.07 7.46 26.85
CA SER A 255 -3.98 6.48 26.94
C SER A 255 -2.76 6.96 27.74
N GLY A 256 -2.50 8.27 27.76
CA GLY A 256 -1.29 8.86 28.37
C GLY A 256 0.00 8.65 27.56
N VAL A 257 -0.05 7.87 26.48
CA VAL A 257 1.12 7.55 25.64
C VAL A 257 1.55 8.77 24.82
N PRO A 258 2.86 9.04 24.67
CA PRO A 258 3.36 10.04 23.72
C PRO A 258 3.05 9.64 22.28
N PHE A 259 2.68 10.59 21.42
CA PHE A 259 2.27 10.25 20.06
C PHE A 259 2.66 11.27 18.99
N ILE A 260 2.79 10.77 17.76
CA ILE A 260 2.73 11.58 16.54
C ILE A 260 1.49 11.15 15.77
N TRP A 261 0.64 12.09 15.39
CA TRP A 261 -0.56 11.82 14.61
C TRP A 261 -0.60 12.65 13.34
N VAL A 262 -0.68 11.96 12.20
CA VAL A 262 -0.92 12.58 10.89
C VAL A 262 -2.42 12.84 10.71
N VAL A 263 -2.82 14.11 10.81
CA VAL A 263 -4.16 14.62 10.52
C VAL A 263 -4.08 15.45 9.25
N ARG A 264 -4.15 14.78 8.10
CA ARG A 264 -4.10 15.42 6.79
C ARG A 264 -5.38 16.21 6.49
N PRO A 265 -5.33 17.19 5.57
CA PRO A 265 -6.53 17.81 5.02
C PRO A 265 -7.55 16.78 4.50
N GLY A 266 -8.82 16.95 4.87
CA GLY A 266 -9.92 16.07 4.45
C GLY A 266 -9.97 14.69 5.12
N LEU A 267 -9.25 14.46 6.22
CA LEU A 267 -9.37 13.22 7.00
C LEU A 267 -10.78 13.06 7.60
N VAL A 268 -11.37 14.14 8.09
CA VAL A 268 -12.71 14.15 8.71
C VAL A 268 -13.77 14.59 7.70
N ARG A 269 -14.77 13.73 7.46
CA ARG A 269 -15.88 14.05 6.54
C ARG A 269 -16.68 15.24 7.05
N GLY A 270 -16.98 16.18 6.14
CA GLY A 270 -17.88 17.31 6.42
C GLY A 270 -17.26 18.46 7.24
N CYS A 271 -15.95 18.46 7.48
CA CYS A 271 -15.28 19.62 8.07
C CYS A 271 -15.02 20.71 7.01
N ALA A 272 -15.40 21.96 7.33
CA ALA A 272 -15.23 23.11 6.43
C ALA A 272 -13.78 23.63 6.38
N HIS A 273 -13.05 23.54 7.50
CA HIS A 273 -11.64 23.92 7.58
C HIS A 273 -10.82 22.81 8.24
N ASP A 274 -9.58 22.65 7.80
CA ASP A 274 -8.67 21.63 8.34
C ASP A 274 -8.35 21.84 9.83
N ALA A 275 -8.37 23.09 10.29
CA ALA A 275 -8.17 23.46 11.69
C ALA A 275 -9.31 22.97 12.61
N ASP A 276 -10.50 22.71 12.05
CA ASP A 276 -11.70 22.31 12.81
C ASP A 276 -11.84 20.78 12.91
N GLN A 277 -10.84 20.02 12.42
CA GLN A 277 -10.89 18.55 12.41
C GLN A 277 -10.74 17.94 13.81
N LEU A 278 -9.92 18.54 14.67
CA LEU A 278 -9.70 18.04 16.02
C LEU A 278 -10.76 18.56 17.01
N PRO A 279 -11.13 17.78 18.04
CA PRO A 279 -12.03 18.26 19.07
C PRO A 279 -11.41 19.38 19.90
N GLU A 280 -12.26 20.31 20.34
CA GLU A 280 -11.87 21.41 21.22
C GLU A 280 -11.17 20.89 22.48
N GLY A 281 -10.06 21.54 22.86
CA GLY A 281 -9.27 21.19 24.04
C GLY A 281 -8.30 20.02 23.87
N PHE A 282 -8.35 19.26 22.77
CA PHE A 282 -7.43 18.13 22.54
C PHE A 282 -5.96 18.55 22.51
N GLU A 283 -5.63 19.61 21.77
CA GLU A 283 -4.25 20.12 21.69
C GLU A 283 -3.75 20.57 23.07
N ALA A 284 -4.59 21.26 23.85
CA ALA A 284 -4.24 21.69 25.20
C ALA A 284 -4.01 20.49 26.13
N ALA A 285 -4.84 19.45 26.03
CA ALA A 285 -4.73 18.23 26.84
C ALA A 285 -3.50 17.36 26.48
N THR A 286 -2.92 17.52 25.30
CA THR A 286 -1.84 16.66 24.78
C THR A 286 -0.53 17.39 24.51
N ARG A 287 -0.48 18.72 24.64
CA ARG A 287 0.64 19.60 24.25
C ARG A 287 2.05 19.15 24.66
N GLN A 288 2.20 18.49 25.80
CA GLN A 288 3.51 18.07 26.33
C GLN A 288 4.00 16.73 25.76
N ARG A 289 3.13 15.95 25.12
CA ARG A 289 3.41 14.57 24.70
C ARG A 289 2.88 14.18 23.32
N GLY A 290 2.11 15.05 22.68
CA GLY A 290 1.53 14.84 21.36
C GLY A 290 2.10 15.81 20.35
N MET A 291 2.34 15.32 19.13
CA MET A 291 2.61 16.13 17.96
C MET A 291 1.60 15.79 16.86
N VAL A 292 0.81 16.77 16.44
CA VAL A 292 -0.11 16.63 15.30
C VAL A 292 0.49 17.33 14.09
N VAL A 293 0.53 16.63 12.96
CA VAL A 293 1.08 17.14 11.71
C VAL A 293 0.16 16.79 10.55
N THR A 294 0.21 17.53 9.46
CA THR A 294 -0.56 17.23 8.23
C THR A 294 0.13 16.20 7.34
N TRP A 295 1.45 16.03 7.52
CA TRP A 295 2.28 15.07 6.80
C TRP A 295 3.49 14.67 7.65
N ALA A 296 3.98 13.45 7.49
CA ALA A 296 5.19 12.95 8.14
C ALA A 296 6.05 12.14 7.15
N PRO A 297 7.39 12.18 7.25
CA PRO A 297 8.29 11.26 6.57
C PRO A 297 8.17 9.89 7.26
N GLN A 298 7.12 9.15 6.91
CA GLN A 298 6.68 7.96 7.63
C GLN A 298 7.75 6.88 7.74
N GLU A 299 8.52 6.66 6.67
CA GLU A 299 9.61 5.67 6.67
C GLU A 299 10.64 5.99 7.77
N GLU A 300 11.00 7.26 7.91
CA GLU A 300 11.94 7.74 8.91
C GLU A 300 11.36 7.72 10.32
N VAL A 301 10.08 8.06 10.47
CA VAL A 301 9.37 7.99 11.76
C VAL A 301 9.33 6.53 12.25
N LEU A 302 8.91 5.59 11.41
CA LEU A 302 8.85 4.16 11.77
C LEU A 302 10.24 3.57 12.07
N ARG A 303 11.29 4.07 11.42
CA ARG A 303 12.68 3.67 11.70
C ARG A 303 13.21 4.24 13.02
N HIS A 304 12.61 5.29 13.55
CA HIS A 304 13.15 6.00 14.70
C HIS A 304 13.02 5.18 16.00
N ARG A 305 14.09 5.13 16.81
CA ARG A 305 14.16 4.34 18.05
C ARG A 305 13.00 4.58 19.02
N GLY A 306 12.49 5.81 19.05
CA GLY A 306 11.42 6.24 19.95
C GLY A 306 10.06 5.65 19.60
N VAL A 307 9.83 5.22 18.35
CA VAL A 307 8.53 4.68 17.93
C VAL A 307 8.37 3.25 18.45
N GLY A 308 7.29 3.03 19.19
CA GLY A 308 6.93 1.77 19.82
C GLY A 308 5.65 1.15 19.29
N GLY A 309 4.88 1.84 18.47
CA GLY A 309 3.68 1.25 17.90
C GLY A 309 3.17 2.09 16.76
N PHE A 310 2.41 1.45 15.88
CA PHE A 310 1.83 2.10 14.72
C PHE A 310 0.33 1.84 14.63
N TRP A 311 -0.48 2.85 14.90
CA TRP A 311 -1.90 2.79 14.61
C TRP A 311 -2.15 3.16 13.15
N THR A 312 -2.59 2.18 12.37
CA THR A 312 -2.66 2.27 10.92
C THR A 312 -3.96 1.70 10.36
N HIS A 313 -4.32 2.21 9.18
CA HIS A 313 -5.34 1.61 8.33
C HIS A 313 -4.92 0.30 7.65
N ASN A 314 -3.67 -0.15 7.80
CA ASN A 314 -3.13 -1.36 7.17
C ASN A 314 -3.12 -1.38 5.64
N GLY A 315 -3.02 -0.20 4.99
CA GLY A 315 -2.61 -0.15 3.59
C GLY A 315 -1.25 -0.82 3.39
N TRP A 316 -1.05 -1.44 2.22
CA TRP A 316 0.08 -2.35 2.02
C TRP A 316 1.46 -1.72 2.24
N ASN A 317 1.71 -0.53 1.68
CA ASN A 317 3.01 0.14 1.83
C ASN A 317 3.34 0.43 3.31
N SER A 318 2.37 0.95 4.06
CA SER A 318 2.55 1.25 5.48
C SER A 318 2.73 -0.01 6.33
N THR A 319 2.06 -1.11 5.98
CA THR A 319 2.27 -2.42 6.60
C THR A 319 3.69 -2.91 6.36
N MET A 320 4.16 -2.83 5.11
CA MET A 320 5.53 -3.21 4.73
C MET A 320 6.60 -2.37 5.43
N GLU A 321 6.42 -1.05 5.52
CA GLU A 321 7.32 -0.15 6.25
C GLU A 321 7.39 -0.53 7.73
N SER A 322 6.25 -0.79 8.38
CA SER A 322 6.19 -1.19 9.79
C SER A 322 6.89 -2.52 10.05
N VAL A 323 6.64 -3.52 9.20
CA VAL A 323 7.30 -4.84 9.24
C VAL A 323 8.81 -4.67 9.11
N CYS A 324 9.26 -3.88 8.13
CA CYS A 324 10.68 -3.67 7.86
C CYS A 324 11.41 -2.84 8.92
N GLU A 325 10.67 -2.18 9.83
CA GLU A 325 11.25 -1.46 10.96
C GLU A 325 10.99 -2.14 12.31
N GLY A 326 10.22 -3.23 12.34
CA GLY A 326 9.95 -4.01 13.53
C GLY A 326 9.00 -3.33 14.51
N VAL A 327 8.06 -2.53 13.99
CA VAL A 327 7.08 -1.79 14.79
C VAL A 327 5.76 -2.57 14.78
N PRO A 328 5.20 -2.92 15.96
CA PRO A 328 3.92 -3.62 16.04
C PRO A 328 2.76 -2.66 15.73
N MET A 329 1.65 -3.20 15.25
CA MET A 329 0.55 -2.42 14.67
C MET A 329 -0.74 -2.50 15.49
N LEU A 330 -1.41 -1.37 15.63
CA LEU A 330 -2.83 -1.31 15.96
C LEU A 330 -3.58 -1.11 14.63
N SER A 331 -4.49 -2.00 14.30
CA SER A 331 -5.15 -2.04 12.99
C SER A 331 -6.53 -1.39 13.03
N ARG A 332 -6.82 -0.52 12.07
CA ARG A 332 -8.17 0.00 11.80
C ARG A 332 -8.40 -0.01 10.29
N PRO A 333 -8.64 -1.18 9.68
CA PRO A 333 -8.89 -1.26 8.25
C PRO A 333 -10.15 -0.48 7.88
N ILE A 334 -10.14 0.16 6.71
CA ILE A 334 -11.24 1.01 6.25
C ILE A 334 -11.80 0.46 4.94
N PHE A 335 -10.95 -0.01 4.01
CA PHE A 335 -11.40 -0.50 2.71
C PHE A 335 -10.40 -1.34 1.93
N GLY A 336 -10.88 -1.94 0.84
CA GLY A 336 -10.03 -2.60 -0.16
C GLY A 336 -9.27 -3.77 0.44
N ASP A 337 -7.95 -3.79 0.27
CA ASP A 337 -7.07 -4.84 0.77
C ASP A 337 -6.78 -4.75 2.28
N GLN A 338 -7.17 -3.64 2.93
CA GLN A 338 -6.80 -3.35 4.32
C GLN A 338 -7.34 -4.40 5.30
N MET A 339 -8.56 -4.89 5.09
CA MET A 339 -9.17 -5.92 5.93
C MET A 339 -8.34 -7.20 5.90
N GLY A 340 -8.00 -7.68 4.70
CA GLY A 340 -7.11 -8.83 4.53
C GLY A 340 -5.73 -8.63 5.16
N ASN A 341 -5.12 -7.45 4.97
CA ASN A 341 -3.83 -7.12 5.56
C ASN A 341 -3.90 -7.13 7.10
N ALA A 342 -4.97 -6.56 7.70
CA ALA A 342 -5.17 -6.56 9.15
C ALA A 342 -5.32 -7.98 9.72
N ARG A 343 -6.04 -8.87 9.02
CA ARG A 343 -6.17 -10.29 9.41
C ARG A 343 -4.82 -11.01 9.44
N TYR A 344 -3.93 -10.71 8.50
CA TYR A 344 -2.57 -11.28 8.49
C TYR A 344 -1.70 -10.73 9.62
N VAL A 345 -1.78 -9.42 9.86
CA VAL A 345 -1.11 -8.77 11.00
C VAL A 345 -1.51 -9.42 12.32
N GLU A 346 -2.79 -9.71 12.51
CA GLU A 346 -3.31 -10.28 13.75
C GLU A 346 -3.10 -11.80 13.87
N HIS A 347 -3.49 -12.57 12.87
CA HIS A 347 -3.60 -14.03 13.03
C HIS A 347 -2.41 -14.81 12.48
N VAL A 348 -1.72 -14.27 11.47
CA VAL A 348 -0.61 -14.96 10.79
C VAL A 348 0.72 -14.49 11.37
N TRP A 349 1.04 -13.21 11.23
CA TRP A 349 2.29 -12.62 11.70
C TRP A 349 2.26 -12.35 13.20
N ARG A 350 1.07 -12.10 13.76
CA ARG A 350 0.84 -11.80 15.19
C ARG A 350 1.70 -10.63 15.68
N ILE A 351 1.79 -9.59 14.86
CA ILE A 351 2.54 -8.36 15.13
C ILE A 351 1.60 -7.18 15.42
N GLY A 352 0.33 -7.45 15.66
CA GLY A 352 -0.69 -6.44 15.89
C GLY A 352 -2.06 -7.05 16.10
N PHE A 353 -3.07 -6.19 16.19
CA PHE A 353 -4.47 -6.59 16.31
C PHE A 353 -5.41 -5.46 15.89
N GLU A 354 -6.65 -5.81 15.55
CA GLU A 354 -7.68 -4.87 15.11
C GLU A 354 -8.43 -4.17 16.25
N VAL A 355 -8.72 -2.87 16.06
CA VAL A 355 -9.77 -2.16 16.80
C VAL A 355 -11.07 -2.29 16.02
N ASP A 356 -11.78 -3.39 16.27
CA ASP A 356 -13.03 -3.75 15.60
C ASP A 356 -14.23 -2.94 16.16
N GLY A 357 -15.28 -2.83 15.36
CA GLY A 357 -16.56 -2.22 15.72
C GLY A 357 -16.54 -0.69 15.72
N GLU A 358 -17.50 -0.12 16.46
CA GLU A 358 -17.60 1.32 16.68
C GLU A 358 -16.44 1.81 17.57
N LEU A 359 -15.83 2.93 17.18
CA LEU A 359 -14.77 3.55 17.95
C LEU A 359 -15.37 4.23 19.17
N GLU A 360 -15.00 3.74 20.34
CA GLU A 360 -15.28 4.36 21.63
C GLU A 360 -13.96 4.69 22.31
N ARG A 361 -13.82 5.90 22.88
CA ARG A 361 -12.56 6.37 23.48
C ARG A 361 -11.97 5.41 24.51
N GLY A 362 -12.81 4.72 25.29
CA GLY A 362 -12.38 3.73 26.28
C GLY A 362 -11.77 2.48 25.63
N LYS A 363 -12.36 2.01 24.52
CA LYS A 363 -11.81 0.90 23.72
C LYS A 363 -10.49 1.31 23.07
N VAL A 364 -10.42 2.52 22.51
CA VAL A 364 -9.21 3.08 21.92
C VAL A 364 -8.09 3.21 22.96
N GLU A 365 -8.39 3.78 24.13
CA GLU A 365 -7.44 3.92 25.24
C GLU A 365 -6.87 2.56 25.66
N ALA A 366 -7.75 1.58 25.88
CA ALA A 366 -7.36 0.22 26.27
C ALA A 366 -6.50 -0.45 25.19
N ALA A 367 -6.87 -0.31 23.92
CA ALA A 367 -6.12 -0.88 22.80
C ALA A 367 -4.73 -0.27 22.67
N ILE A 368 -4.60 1.06 22.81
CA ILE A 368 -3.29 1.73 22.80
C ILE A 368 -2.41 1.24 23.96
N ARG A 369 -2.95 1.15 25.18
CA ARG A 369 -2.19 0.63 26.33
C ARG A 369 -1.78 -0.83 26.12
N ARG A 370 -2.68 -1.68 25.64
CA ARG A 370 -2.38 -3.08 25.32
C ARG A 370 -1.19 -3.23 24.37
N LEU A 371 -1.13 -2.40 23.31
CA LEU A 371 -0.03 -2.43 22.34
C LEU A 371 1.28 -1.84 22.91
N MET A 372 1.18 -0.77 23.69
CA MET A 372 2.34 0.06 24.05
C MET A 372 2.96 -0.30 25.40
N THR A 373 2.15 -0.68 26.39
CA THR A 373 2.58 -0.83 27.79
C THR A 373 2.44 -2.25 28.34
N ASP A 374 1.56 -3.07 27.76
CA ASP A 374 1.25 -4.38 28.29
C ASP A 374 2.15 -5.48 27.71
N ARG A 375 2.10 -6.66 28.32
CA ARG A 375 2.88 -7.83 27.91
C ARG A 375 2.57 -8.27 26.47
N ASP A 376 1.30 -8.22 26.08
CA ASP A 376 0.85 -8.55 24.71
C ASP A 376 1.63 -7.73 23.66
N GLY A 377 1.74 -6.42 23.87
CA GLY A 377 2.48 -5.52 23.00
C GLY A 377 3.98 -5.83 22.92
N ALA A 378 4.60 -6.24 24.03
CA ALA A 378 6.00 -6.67 24.05
C ALA A 378 6.22 -7.96 23.23
N GLU A 379 5.30 -8.91 23.29
CA GLU A 379 5.35 -10.14 22.48
C GLU A 379 5.16 -9.86 20.99
N MET A 380 4.23 -8.97 20.62
CA MET A 380 4.03 -8.52 19.24
C MET A 380 5.27 -7.80 18.69
N ARG A 381 5.93 -6.97 19.51
CA ARG A 381 7.18 -6.28 19.16
C ARG A 381 8.33 -7.26 18.91
N ALA A 382 8.44 -8.31 19.72
CA ALA A 382 9.46 -9.35 19.52
C ALA A 382 9.29 -10.03 18.15
N ARG A 383 8.05 -10.43 17.81
CA ARG A 383 7.71 -11.00 16.50
C ARG A 383 7.96 -10.02 15.35
N ALA A 384 7.62 -8.74 15.53
CA ALA A 384 7.92 -7.72 14.54
C ALA A 384 9.45 -7.59 14.33
N GLY A 385 10.25 -7.74 15.38
CA GLY A 385 11.71 -7.80 15.31
C GLY A 385 12.24 -9.00 14.49
N GLU A 386 11.62 -10.17 14.60
CA GLU A 386 11.97 -11.34 13.77
C GLU A 386 11.71 -11.08 12.28
N LEU A 387 10.56 -10.47 11.95
CA LEU A 387 10.24 -10.11 10.57
C LEU A 387 11.13 -8.99 10.03
N LYS A 388 11.52 -8.03 10.87
CA LYS A 388 12.52 -7.01 10.53
C LYS A 388 13.83 -7.67 10.13
N GLN A 389 14.28 -8.66 10.90
CA GLN A 389 15.51 -9.39 10.61
C GLN A 389 15.41 -10.15 9.28
N ALA A 390 14.28 -10.81 9.01
CA ALA A 390 14.03 -11.45 7.71
C ALA A 390 14.04 -10.46 6.54
N ALA A 391 13.50 -9.24 6.74
CA ALA A 391 13.54 -8.18 5.74
C ALA A 391 14.97 -7.66 5.47
N LEU A 392 15.82 -7.60 6.50
CA LEU A 392 17.23 -7.24 6.33
C LEU A 392 18.01 -8.33 5.57
N GLU A 393 17.71 -9.59 5.84
CA GLU A 393 18.35 -10.73 5.16
C GLU A 393 17.95 -10.80 3.68
N CYS A 394 16.68 -10.60 3.34
CA CYS A 394 16.22 -10.67 1.95
C CYS A 394 16.73 -9.51 1.08
N THR A 395 17.01 -8.35 1.68
CA THR A 395 17.57 -7.16 1.01
C THR A 395 19.10 -7.07 1.07
N GLY A 396 19.73 -7.94 1.87
CA GLY A 396 21.19 -8.03 1.97
C GLY A 396 21.84 -8.57 0.70
N LYS A 397 23.18 -8.56 0.65
CA LYS A 397 23.95 -9.08 -0.47
C LYS A 397 23.64 -10.58 -0.69
N GLY A 398 23.10 -10.92 -1.86
CA GLY A 398 22.68 -12.29 -2.18
C GLY A 398 21.33 -12.69 -1.58
N GLY A 399 20.61 -11.75 -0.98
CA GLY A 399 19.27 -11.96 -0.43
C GLY A 399 18.23 -12.24 -1.52
N THR A 400 17.13 -12.86 -1.13
CA THR A 400 16.10 -13.35 -2.06
C THR A 400 15.46 -12.24 -2.89
N SER A 401 15.28 -11.05 -2.33
CA SER A 401 14.69 -9.90 -3.05
C SER A 401 15.63 -9.36 -4.12
N CYS A 402 16.94 -9.28 -3.84
CA CYS A 402 17.93 -8.93 -4.86
C CYS A 402 17.94 -9.96 -6.01
N LEU A 403 17.91 -11.24 -5.67
CA LEU A 403 17.85 -12.32 -6.67
C LEU A 403 16.53 -12.29 -7.47
N ALA A 404 15.41 -11.90 -6.85
CA ALA A 404 14.13 -11.74 -7.53
C ALA A 404 14.18 -10.56 -8.53
N VAL A 405 14.83 -9.45 -8.17
CA VAL A 405 15.10 -8.34 -9.09
C VAL A 405 15.98 -8.79 -10.25
N ASP A 406 17.08 -9.52 -9.99
CA ASP A 406 17.97 -10.03 -11.06
C ASP A 406 17.23 -10.96 -12.02
N LYS A 407 16.35 -11.83 -11.49
CA LYS A 407 15.49 -12.71 -12.30
C LYS A 407 14.48 -11.91 -13.14
N MET A 408 13.86 -10.88 -12.55
CA MET A 408 12.94 -10.00 -13.26
C MET A 408 13.65 -9.27 -14.41
N VAL A 409 14.81 -8.67 -14.15
CA VAL A 409 15.63 -7.99 -15.16
C VAL A 409 16.05 -8.95 -16.26
N SER A 410 16.53 -10.14 -15.90
CA SER A 410 16.91 -11.17 -16.88
C SER A 410 15.72 -11.60 -17.75
N HIS A 411 14.54 -11.74 -17.15
CA HIS A 411 13.31 -12.05 -17.86
C HIS A 411 12.93 -10.93 -18.84
N MET A 412 12.97 -9.67 -18.42
CA MET A 412 12.75 -8.51 -19.29
C MET A 412 13.72 -8.54 -20.47
N MET A 413 15.02 -8.70 -20.23
CA MET A 413 16.02 -8.74 -21.31
C MET A 413 15.81 -9.92 -22.28
N SER A 414 15.28 -11.05 -21.82
CA SER A 414 15.04 -12.23 -22.67
C SER A 414 13.91 -12.07 -23.69
N LEU A 415 12.99 -11.15 -23.43
CA LEU A 415 11.75 -10.96 -24.19
C LEU A 415 11.86 -9.89 -25.28
N CYS A 416 12.92 -9.09 -25.26
CA CYS A 416 13.18 -8.15 -26.34
C CYS A 416 14.27 -8.71 -27.25
N LYS A 417 13.82 -9.23 -28.39
CA LYS A 417 14.65 -9.71 -29.49
C LYS A 417 14.56 -8.77 -30.66
#